data_AF-A0A8T5RY62-F1
#
_entry.id   AF-A0A8T5RY62-F1
#
_cell.length_a   1.000
_cell.length_b   1.000
_cell.length_c   1.000
_cell.angle_alpha   90.00
_cell.angle_beta   90.00
_cell.angle_gamma   90.00
#
_symmetry.space_group_name_H-M   'P 1'
#
loop_
_entity.id
_entity.type
_entity.pdbx_description
1 polymer ?
#
loop_
_entity_poly.entity_id
_entity_poly.type
_entity_poly.pdbx_seq_one_letter_code
_entity_poly.pdbx_strand_id
1 'polypeptide(L)'
;MGRPSPLDVYALLDKSNCGECGYTTCMAFATDILERKVRPQDCTHLMKEPKQAKNLKKLIEITTPPQKPVTIGIGERQCVVGGEEVLFRHQLTYYNETAIFIEIGDDDPDLEEISKYLTDLKVERIGEVLRVSGIALRCISGDENQFKLAAKRITEVTNLPIMLCCFNPDILLAAAADIKGKKPLLYAATKDSWEKIGTFAV
;
A
#
# COMPACT_ATOMS: atom_id res chain seq x y z
N MET A 1 -14.01 -7.59 16.00
CA MET A 1 -14.27 -8.80 15.20
C MET A 1 -13.03 -9.67 15.28
N GLY A 2 -13.16 -10.93 15.67
CA GLY A 2 -12.04 -11.87 15.72
C GLY A 2 -11.67 -12.34 14.31
N ARG A 3 -10.40 -12.77 14.13
CA ARG A 3 -9.96 -13.41 12.89
C ARG A 3 -10.87 -14.61 12.57
N PRO A 4 -11.41 -14.74 11.35
CA PRO A 4 -12.24 -15.90 10.98
C PRO A 4 -11.44 -17.20 11.06
N SER A 5 -12.12 -18.27 11.45
CA SER A 5 -11.53 -19.62 11.43
C SER A 5 -11.56 -20.20 10.01
N PRO A 6 -10.70 -21.19 9.70
CA PRO A 6 -10.76 -21.91 8.42
C PRO A 6 -12.15 -22.50 8.13
N LEU A 7 -12.88 -22.89 9.17
CA LEU A 7 -14.25 -23.41 9.05
C LEU A 7 -15.24 -22.33 8.61
N ASP A 8 -15.09 -21.09 9.05
CA ASP A 8 -15.95 -19.97 8.65
C ASP A 8 -15.78 -19.65 7.16
N VAL A 9 -14.54 -19.70 6.68
CA VAL A 9 -14.21 -19.52 5.25
C VAL A 9 -14.73 -20.71 4.44
N TYR A 10 -14.45 -21.94 4.87
CA TYR A 10 -14.91 -23.16 4.22
C TYR A 10 -16.45 -23.25 4.13
N ALA A 11 -17.16 -22.75 5.13
CA ALA A 11 -18.63 -22.72 5.15
C ALA A 11 -19.22 -21.88 4.00
N LEU A 12 -18.49 -20.88 3.51
CA LEU A 12 -18.88 -20.01 2.40
C LEU A 12 -18.39 -20.50 1.03
N LEU A 13 -17.55 -21.55 0.98
CA LEU A 13 -17.19 -22.21 -0.27
C LEU A 13 -18.28 -23.20 -0.71
N ASP A 14 -18.24 -23.60 -1.98
CA ASP A 14 -19.17 -24.55 -2.59
C ASP A 14 -18.91 -26.02 -2.18
N LYS A 15 -17.77 -26.30 -1.54
CA LYS A 15 -17.38 -27.61 -0.99
C LYS A 15 -17.32 -28.73 -2.04
N SER A 16 -17.17 -28.36 -3.30
CA SER A 16 -17.14 -29.30 -4.43
C SER A 16 -15.84 -30.11 -4.49
N ASN A 17 -14.75 -29.56 -3.93
CA ASN A 17 -13.39 -30.11 -4.06
C ASN A 17 -13.02 -30.40 -5.53
N CYS A 18 -13.41 -29.51 -6.46
CA CYS A 18 -13.31 -29.75 -7.89
C CYS A 18 -11.88 -29.77 -8.45
N GLY A 19 -10.91 -29.18 -7.75
CA GLY A 19 -9.52 -29.10 -8.21
C GLY A 19 -9.24 -28.03 -9.27
N GLU A 20 -10.26 -27.33 -9.78
CA GLU A 20 -10.10 -26.36 -10.89
C GLU A 20 -9.24 -25.15 -10.52
N CYS A 21 -9.20 -24.76 -9.25
CA CYS A 21 -8.35 -23.67 -8.75
C CYS A 21 -6.93 -24.12 -8.36
N GLY A 22 -6.54 -25.36 -8.66
CA GLY A 22 -5.22 -25.92 -8.31
C GLY A 22 -5.11 -26.48 -6.89
N TYR A 23 -6.18 -26.39 -6.09
CA TYR A 23 -6.24 -26.97 -4.74
C TYR A 23 -6.97 -28.30 -4.72
N THR A 24 -6.39 -29.30 -4.05
CA THR A 24 -6.98 -30.64 -3.91
C THR A 24 -8.28 -30.67 -3.09
N THR A 25 -8.44 -29.72 -2.15
CA THR A 25 -9.66 -29.59 -1.35
C THR A 25 -10.00 -28.12 -1.14
N CYS A 26 -11.28 -27.81 -1.01
CA CYS A 26 -11.77 -26.48 -0.65
C CYS A 26 -11.29 -26.07 0.76
N MET A 27 -11.03 -27.03 1.66
CA MET A 27 -10.47 -26.74 2.98
C MET A 27 -9.03 -26.21 2.88
N ALA A 28 -8.20 -26.82 2.04
CA ALA A 28 -6.84 -26.33 1.79
C ALA A 28 -6.86 -24.90 1.21
N PHE A 29 -7.77 -24.64 0.26
CA PHE A 29 -7.98 -23.29 -0.27
C PHE A 29 -8.44 -22.30 0.82
N ALA A 30 -9.37 -22.70 1.70
CA ALA A 30 -9.85 -21.87 2.80
C ALA A 30 -8.74 -21.47 3.78
N THR A 31 -7.84 -22.40 4.12
CA THR A 31 -6.67 -22.09 4.96
C THR A 31 -5.72 -21.12 4.26
N ASP A 32 -5.42 -21.33 2.99
CA ASP A 32 -4.50 -20.47 2.25
C ASP A 32 -5.07 -19.06 1.98
N ILE A 33 -6.40 -18.92 1.91
CA ILE A 33 -7.07 -17.60 1.94
C ILE A 33 -6.73 -16.87 3.25
N LEU A 34 -6.85 -17.54 4.40
CA LEU A 34 -6.58 -16.93 5.71
C LEU A 34 -5.12 -16.59 5.93
N GLU A 35 -4.22 -17.31 5.26
CA GLU A 35 -2.79 -17.05 5.24
C GLU A 35 -2.37 -16.03 4.17
N ARG A 36 -3.34 -15.45 3.43
CA ARG A 36 -3.14 -14.45 2.36
C ARG A 36 -2.27 -14.94 1.20
N LYS A 37 -2.16 -16.26 1.01
CA LYS A 37 -1.45 -16.86 -0.12
C LYS A 37 -2.27 -16.78 -1.40
N VAL A 38 -3.60 -16.78 -1.27
CA VAL A 38 -4.55 -16.71 -2.37
C VAL A 38 -5.73 -15.81 -2.01
N ARG A 39 -6.47 -15.37 -3.02
CA ARG A 39 -7.66 -14.53 -2.85
C ARG A 39 -8.92 -15.34 -3.10
N PRO A 40 -10.06 -14.96 -2.50
CA PRO A 40 -11.36 -15.60 -2.78
C PRO A 40 -11.70 -15.65 -4.28
N GLN A 41 -11.27 -14.65 -5.05
CA GLN A 41 -11.50 -14.54 -6.49
C GLN A 41 -10.71 -15.57 -7.33
N ASP A 42 -9.70 -16.22 -6.75
CA ASP A 42 -8.90 -17.21 -7.47
C ASP A 42 -9.65 -18.56 -7.60
N CYS A 43 -10.82 -18.72 -6.95
CA CYS A 43 -11.71 -19.86 -7.15
C CYS A 43 -12.63 -19.66 -8.37
N THR A 44 -12.47 -20.56 -9.35
CA THR A 44 -13.23 -20.53 -10.61
C THR A 44 -14.74 -20.64 -10.41
N HIS A 45 -15.20 -21.47 -9.47
CA HIS A 45 -16.63 -21.65 -9.17
C HIS A 45 -17.25 -20.41 -8.51
N LEU A 46 -16.54 -19.78 -7.56
CA LEU A 46 -17.00 -18.55 -6.90
C LEU A 46 -17.17 -17.39 -7.88
N MET A 47 -16.36 -17.35 -8.95
CA MET A 47 -16.41 -16.30 -9.97
C MET A 47 -17.47 -16.56 -11.05
N LYS A 48 -17.72 -17.82 -11.41
CA LYS A 48 -18.63 -18.18 -12.52
C LYS A 48 -20.08 -18.33 -12.08
N GLU A 49 -20.33 -18.77 -10.84
CA GLU A 49 -21.68 -19.08 -10.40
C GLU A 49 -22.41 -17.85 -9.81
N PRO A 50 -23.50 -17.37 -10.43
CA PRO A 50 -24.24 -16.21 -9.92
C PRO A 50 -24.81 -16.45 -8.50
N LYS A 51 -25.09 -17.72 -8.17
CA LYS A 51 -25.56 -18.14 -6.85
C LYS A 51 -24.51 -17.92 -5.75
N GLN A 52 -23.23 -17.98 -6.10
CA GLN A 52 -22.11 -17.81 -5.17
C GLN A 52 -21.71 -16.35 -4.97
N ALA A 53 -22.27 -15.40 -5.75
CA ALA A 53 -21.94 -13.97 -5.63
C ALA A 53 -22.18 -13.41 -4.21
N LYS A 54 -23.21 -13.92 -3.50
CA LYS A 54 -23.45 -13.54 -2.09
C LYS A 54 -22.38 -14.10 -1.15
N ASN A 55 -21.96 -15.34 -1.38
CA ASN A 55 -20.92 -15.99 -0.58
C ASN A 55 -19.56 -15.36 -0.82
N LEU A 56 -19.23 -15.04 -2.08
CA LEU A 56 -18.01 -14.32 -2.44
C LEU A 56 -17.93 -12.96 -1.74
N LYS A 57 -19.03 -12.19 -1.70
CA LYS A 57 -19.08 -10.91 -0.96
C LYS A 57 -18.81 -11.09 0.53
N LYS A 58 -19.46 -12.08 1.17
CA LYS A 58 -19.22 -12.39 2.59
C LYS A 58 -17.80 -12.87 2.84
N LEU A 59 -17.24 -13.70 1.95
CA LEU A 59 -15.87 -14.16 2.00
C LEU A 59 -14.90 -12.98 1.99
N ILE A 60 -15.08 -12.05 1.06
CA ILE A 60 -14.27 -10.83 0.98
C ILE A 60 -14.42 -10.02 2.28
N GLU A 61 -15.63 -9.86 2.79
CA GLU A 61 -15.88 -9.10 4.02
C GLU A 61 -15.18 -9.71 5.25
N ILE A 62 -15.31 -11.02 5.49
CA ILE A 62 -14.71 -11.66 6.68
C ILE A 62 -13.19 -11.79 6.56
N THR A 63 -12.65 -11.89 5.34
CA THR A 63 -11.20 -12.03 5.09
C THR A 63 -10.50 -10.67 4.97
N THR A 64 -11.25 -9.58 4.82
CA THR A 64 -10.67 -8.23 4.79
C THR A 64 -10.13 -7.89 6.18
N PRO A 65 -8.85 -7.46 6.30
CA PRO A 65 -8.29 -7.09 7.59
C PRO A 65 -9.01 -5.88 8.21
N PRO A 66 -9.02 -5.77 9.55
CA PRO A 66 -9.68 -4.66 10.25
C PRO A 66 -9.07 -3.31 9.88
N GLN A 67 -7.77 -3.27 9.54
CA GLN A 67 -7.10 -2.11 8.99
C GLN A 67 -6.98 -2.25 7.48
N LYS A 68 -7.51 -1.29 6.72
CA LYS A 68 -7.36 -1.27 5.26
C LYS A 68 -5.88 -1.06 4.87
N PRO A 69 -5.30 -1.90 3.99
CA PRO A 69 -3.97 -1.67 3.45
C PRO A 69 -3.98 -0.51 2.44
N VAL A 70 -2.92 0.29 2.42
CA VAL A 70 -2.71 1.40 1.50
C VAL A 70 -1.35 1.24 0.82
N THR A 71 -1.33 1.26 -0.50
CA THR A 71 -0.10 1.18 -1.30
C THR A 71 0.37 2.56 -1.72
N ILE A 72 1.63 2.88 -1.44
CA ILE A 72 2.30 4.14 -1.79
C ILE A 72 3.37 3.84 -2.85
N GLY A 73 3.44 4.64 -3.90
CA GLY A 73 4.33 4.40 -5.03
C GLY A 73 3.78 3.38 -6.03
N ILE A 74 4.65 3.01 -6.99
CA ILE A 74 4.37 2.04 -8.06
C ILE A 74 5.59 1.13 -8.30
N GLY A 75 5.37 0.00 -8.97
CA GLY A 75 6.45 -0.90 -9.38
C GLY A 75 7.08 -1.65 -8.21
N GLU A 76 8.32 -2.12 -8.39
CA GLU A 76 9.02 -2.98 -7.43
C GLU A 76 9.39 -2.27 -6.11
N ARG A 77 9.43 -0.94 -6.11
CA ARG A 77 9.77 -0.14 -4.93
C ARG A 77 8.52 0.37 -4.18
N GLN A 78 7.31 0.04 -4.63
CA GLN A 78 6.10 0.40 -3.89
C GLN A 78 6.13 -0.20 -2.48
N CYS A 79 5.56 0.51 -1.51
CA CYS A 79 5.39 0.00 -0.15
C CYS A 79 3.89 -0.07 0.20
N VAL A 80 3.54 -1.03 1.05
CA VAL A 80 2.17 -1.21 1.55
C VAL A 80 2.20 -0.95 3.05
N VAL A 81 1.32 -0.09 3.53
CA VAL A 81 1.14 0.20 4.95
C VAL A 81 -0.24 -0.23 5.42
N GLY A 82 -0.33 -0.65 6.69
CA GLY A 82 -1.56 -1.17 7.27
C GLY A 82 -1.85 -2.61 6.86
N GLY A 83 -3.12 -3.02 6.86
CA GLY A 83 -3.45 -4.43 6.58
C GLY A 83 -3.12 -5.39 7.73
N GLU A 84 -2.92 -4.90 8.96
CA GLU A 84 -2.60 -5.75 10.11
C GLU A 84 -3.86 -6.32 10.78
N GLU A 85 -3.73 -7.50 11.39
CA GLU A 85 -4.84 -8.24 12.02
C GLU A 85 -4.71 -8.40 13.53
N VAL A 86 -3.49 -8.30 14.07
CA VAL A 86 -3.20 -8.62 15.47
C VAL A 86 -2.48 -7.48 16.16
N LEU A 87 -2.67 -7.39 17.47
CA LEU A 87 -1.93 -6.46 18.31
C LEU A 87 -0.55 -7.03 18.69
N PHE A 88 -0.45 -8.34 18.88
CA PHE A 88 0.77 -9.00 19.33
C PHE A 88 1.30 -9.99 18.30
N ARG A 89 2.58 -9.84 17.94
CA ARG A 89 3.29 -10.68 16.95
C ARG A 89 3.34 -12.19 17.25
N HIS A 90 3.07 -12.61 18.47
CA HIS A 90 3.06 -14.04 18.84
C HIS A 90 1.72 -14.71 18.54
N GLN A 91 0.66 -13.93 18.31
CA GLN A 91 -0.65 -14.44 17.87
C GLN A 91 -0.65 -14.72 16.37
N LEU A 92 -0.02 -13.83 15.60
CA LEU A 92 0.20 -13.92 14.17
C LEU A 92 1.37 -13.01 13.78
N THR A 93 2.04 -13.31 12.68
CA THR A 93 3.05 -12.39 12.13
C THR A 93 2.42 -11.05 11.73
N TYR A 94 3.20 -9.97 11.84
CA TYR A 94 2.91 -8.75 11.09
C TYR A 94 3.27 -8.98 9.64
N TYR A 95 2.48 -8.44 8.72
CA TYR A 95 2.65 -8.72 7.29
C TYR A 95 3.38 -7.60 6.56
N ASN A 96 3.15 -6.34 6.94
CA ASN A 96 3.75 -5.19 6.29
C ASN A 96 4.77 -4.53 7.22
N GLU A 97 6.02 -4.49 6.78
CA GLU A 97 7.09 -3.80 7.49
C GLU A 97 6.81 -2.30 7.60
N THR A 98 7.40 -1.65 8.62
CA THR A 98 7.26 -0.21 8.79
C THR A 98 7.95 0.51 7.64
N ALA A 99 7.20 1.32 6.89
CA ALA A 99 7.77 2.10 5.80
C ALA A 99 8.58 3.29 6.36
N ILE A 100 9.87 3.36 6.00
CA ILE A 100 10.80 4.40 6.45
C ILE A 100 10.98 5.41 5.31
N PHE A 101 10.51 6.63 5.52
CA PHE A 101 10.69 7.75 4.60
C PHE A 101 11.70 8.76 5.15
N ILE A 102 12.61 9.23 4.30
CA ILE A 102 13.61 10.24 4.66
C ILE A 102 13.14 11.61 4.18
N GLU A 103 13.13 12.60 5.08
CA GLU A 103 12.71 13.97 4.78
C GLU A 103 13.79 14.73 4.00
N ILE A 104 13.38 15.45 2.97
CA ILE A 104 14.22 16.36 2.17
C ILE A 104 13.41 17.64 1.91
N GLY A 105 14.02 18.82 2.10
CA GLY A 105 13.39 20.10 1.77
C GLY A 105 13.35 20.37 0.27
N ASP A 106 12.36 21.11 -0.21
CA ASP A 106 12.27 21.53 -1.61
C ASP A 106 13.24 22.65 -2.00
N ASP A 107 13.93 23.24 -1.03
CA ASP A 107 15.02 24.20 -1.15
C ASP A 107 16.41 23.59 -0.97
N ASP A 108 16.50 22.28 -0.69
CA ASP A 108 17.77 21.60 -0.51
C ASP A 108 18.57 21.57 -1.83
N PRO A 109 19.78 22.16 -1.87
CA PRO A 109 20.58 22.23 -3.10
C PRO A 109 21.03 20.84 -3.58
N ASP A 110 21.13 19.87 -2.67
CA ASP A 110 21.65 18.52 -2.92
C ASP A 110 20.51 17.49 -3.10
N LEU A 111 19.26 17.96 -3.25
CA LEU A 111 18.06 17.12 -3.35
C LEU A 111 18.19 15.96 -4.36
N GLU A 112 18.80 16.19 -5.52
CA GLU A 112 19.01 15.12 -6.52
C GLU A 112 20.09 14.13 -6.09
N GLU A 113 21.17 14.60 -5.48
CA GLU A 113 22.28 13.76 -5.01
C GLU A 113 21.83 12.88 -3.84
N ILE A 114 21.15 13.48 -2.85
CA ILE A 114 20.56 12.76 -1.71
C ILE A 114 19.55 11.73 -2.22
N SER A 115 18.70 12.08 -3.18
CA SER A 115 17.71 11.15 -3.75
C SER A 115 18.36 9.93 -4.41
N LYS A 116 19.45 10.15 -5.18
CA LYS A 116 20.22 9.05 -5.80
C LYS A 116 20.89 8.19 -4.72
N TYR A 117 21.54 8.82 -3.75
CA TYR A 117 22.17 8.11 -2.62
C TYR A 117 21.16 7.22 -1.88
N LEU A 118 19.97 7.74 -1.53
CA LEU A 118 18.92 6.97 -0.86
C LEU A 118 18.37 5.83 -1.70
N THR A 119 18.37 5.97 -3.03
CA THR A 119 17.93 4.92 -3.96
C THR A 119 18.87 3.71 -3.91
N ASP A 120 20.17 3.98 -3.84
CA ASP A 120 21.21 2.95 -3.84
C ASP A 120 21.58 2.46 -2.44
N LEU A 121 21.20 3.21 -1.40
CA LEU A 121 21.47 2.87 0.00
C LEU A 121 20.92 1.48 0.36
N LYS A 122 21.85 0.57 0.65
CA LYS A 122 21.60 -0.81 1.04
C LYS A 122 22.44 -1.12 2.28
N VAL A 123 21.80 -1.74 3.26
CA VAL A 123 22.49 -2.25 4.45
C VAL A 123 22.29 -3.76 4.51
N GLU A 124 23.38 -4.51 4.38
CA GLU A 124 23.32 -5.97 4.50
C GLU A 124 23.46 -6.40 5.95
N ARG A 125 22.50 -7.18 6.44
CA ARG A 125 22.49 -7.70 7.81
C ARG A 125 22.00 -9.15 7.80
N ILE A 126 22.89 -10.08 8.17
CA ILE A 126 22.56 -11.51 8.30
C ILE A 126 21.92 -12.06 7.00
N GLY A 127 22.44 -11.67 5.84
CA GLY A 127 21.95 -12.12 4.53
C GLY A 127 20.70 -11.39 4.00
N GLU A 128 20.13 -10.47 4.77
CA GLU A 128 19.02 -9.60 4.32
C GLU A 128 19.56 -8.24 3.85
N VAL A 129 18.96 -7.70 2.79
CA VAL A 129 19.28 -6.38 2.24
C VAL A 129 18.22 -5.38 2.70
N LEU A 130 18.55 -4.56 3.69
CA LEU A 130 17.69 -3.50 4.20
C LEU A 130 17.81 -2.26 3.33
N ARG A 131 16.68 -1.60 3.06
CA ARG A 131 16.58 -0.38 2.24
C ARG A 131 15.59 0.60 2.86
N VAL A 132 15.77 1.88 2.57
CA VAL A 132 14.72 2.88 2.85
C VAL A 132 13.51 2.66 1.92
N SER A 133 12.34 3.07 2.39
CA SER A 133 11.07 2.85 1.69
C SER A 133 10.69 4.01 0.78
N GLY A 134 11.12 5.23 1.06
CA GLY A 134 10.73 6.39 0.25
C GLY A 134 11.35 7.71 0.68
N ILE A 135 10.95 8.78 -0.02
CA ILE A 135 11.37 10.16 0.24
C ILE A 135 10.14 10.99 0.64
N ALA A 136 10.26 11.76 1.71
CA ALA A 136 9.29 12.74 2.14
C ALA A 136 9.75 14.14 1.71
N LEU A 137 9.22 14.64 0.61
CA LEU A 137 9.54 15.98 0.11
C LEU A 137 8.74 17.01 0.89
N ARG A 138 9.41 17.85 1.66
CA ARG A 138 8.80 18.90 2.48
C ARG A 138 8.82 20.24 1.77
N CYS A 139 7.67 20.90 1.74
CA CYS A 139 7.54 22.28 1.27
C CYS A 139 8.03 23.24 2.36
N ILE A 140 9.28 23.67 2.24
CA ILE A 140 9.92 24.68 3.10
C ILE A 140 9.78 26.05 2.44
N SER A 141 9.92 26.12 1.11
CA SER A 141 9.88 27.36 0.34
C SER A 141 8.55 28.11 0.44
N GLY A 142 7.44 27.37 0.52
CA GLY A 142 6.09 27.93 0.37
C GLY A 142 5.77 28.41 -1.06
N ASP A 143 6.61 28.09 -2.05
CA ASP A 143 6.42 28.44 -3.45
C ASP A 143 5.92 27.24 -4.27
N GLU A 144 4.86 27.47 -5.05
CA GLU A 144 4.26 26.41 -5.87
C GLU A 144 5.22 25.86 -6.93
N ASN A 145 5.93 26.75 -7.63
CA ASN A 145 6.77 26.35 -8.76
C ASN A 145 8.01 25.60 -8.29
N GLN A 146 8.63 26.05 -7.20
CA GLN A 146 9.75 25.38 -6.56
C GLN A 146 9.35 23.98 -6.09
N PHE A 147 8.22 23.85 -5.38
CA PHE A 147 7.77 22.55 -4.87
C PHE A 147 7.46 21.56 -6.01
N LYS A 148 6.82 22.03 -7.09
CA LYS A 148 6.58 21.23 -8.30
C LYS A 148 7.88 20.80 -8.97
N LEU A 149 8.83 21.72 -9.09
CA LEU A 149 10.13 21.45 -9.71
C LEU A 149 10.91 20.42 -8.90
N ALA A 150 10.96 20.57 -7.57
CA ALA A 150 11.59 19.61 -6.66
C ALA A 150 10.96 18.21 -6.78
N ALA A 151 9.62 18.13 -6.79
CA ALA A 151 8.91 16.87 -6.98
C ALA A 151 9.27 16.19 -8.31
N LYS A 152 9.32 16.94 -9.41
CA LYS A 152 9.73 16.42 -10.73
C LYS A 152 11.17 15.91 -10.73
N ARG A 153 12.11 16.70 -10.21
CA ARG A 153 13.53 16.33 -10.12
C ARG A 153 13.72 15.01 -9.37
N ILE A 154 13.04 14.82 -8.23
CA ILE A 154 13.08 13.54 -7.51
C ILE A 154 12.60 12.40 -8.42
N THR A 155 11.47 12.56 -9.11
CA THR A 155 10.93 11.49 -9.97
C THR A 155 11.80 11.11 -11.18
N GLU A 156 12.69 11.99 -11.60
CA GLU A 156 13.63 11.76 -12.71
C GLU A 156 14.86 10.96 -12.25
N VAL A 157 15.26 11.11 -10.98
CA VAL A 157 16.49 10.50 -10.46
C VAL A 157 16.26 9.26 -9.59
N THR A 158 15.04 9.03 -9.13
CA THR A 158 14.70 7.87 -8.28
C THR A 158 13.39 7.19 -8.66
N ASN A 159 13.30 5.90 -8.35
CA ASN A 159 12.07 5.12 -8.39
C ASN A 159 11.45 4.87 -7.01
N LEU A 160 11.98 5.50 -5.96
CA LEU A 160 11.43 5.43 -4.61
C LEU A 160 10.02 6.05 -4.53
N PRO A 161 9.11 5.48 -3.74
CA PRO A 161 7.88 6.12 -3.33
C PRO A 161 8.11 7.53 -2.76
N ILE A 162 7.21 8.46 -3.11
CA ILE A 162 7.30 9.86 -2.70
C ILE A 162 6.10 10.19 -1.81
N MET A 163 6.37 10.88 -0.70
CA MET A 163 5.37 11.54 0.12
C MET A 163 5.57 13.05 -0.04
N LEU A 164 4.51 13.76 -0.45
CA LEU A 164 4.52 15.21 -0.57
C LEU A 164 3.99 15.82 0.74
N CYS A 165 4.85 16.56 1.44
CA CYS A 165 4.56 17.16 2.75
C CYS A 165 4.37 18.68 2.62
N CYS A 166 3.12 19.12 2.45
CA CYS A 166 2.74 20.53 2.39
C CYS A 166 1.33 20.74 2.99
N PHE A 167 1.18 21.71 3.90
CA PHE A 167 -0.12 22.05 4.46
C PHE A 167 -0.96 22.99 3.59
N ASN A 168 -0.33 23.68 2.63
CA ASN A 168 -1.06 24.48 1.65
C ASN A 168 -1.63 23.53 0.57
N PRO A 169 -2.96 23.37 0.48
CA PRO A 169 -3.55 22.41 -0.43
C PRO A 169 -3.35 22.77 -1.91
N ASP A 170 -3.22 24.05 -2.26
CA ASP A 170 -2.98 24.45 -3.66
C ASP A 170 -1.60 23.99 -4.12
N ILE A 171 -0.56 24.26 -3.32
CA ILE A 171 0.82 23.84 -3.60
C ILE A 171 0.93 22.31 -3.63
N LEU A 172 0.33 21.64 -2.63
CA LEU A 172 0.34 20.19 -2.52
C LEU A 172 -0.27 19.52 -3.76
N LEU A 173 -1.46 19.96 -4.16
CA LEU A 173 -2.20 19.36 -5.27
C LEU A 173 -1.57 19.70 -6.62
N ALA A 174 -0.97 20.88 -6.78
CA ALA A 174 -0.26 21.25 -7.99
C ALA A 174 0.97 20.35 -8.24
N ALA A 175 1.76 20.05 -7.20
CA ALA A 175 2.85 19.09 -7.29
C ALA A 175 2.35 17.65 -7.48
N ALA A 176 1.29 17.26 -6.75
CA ALA A 176 0.72 15.91 -6.88
C ALA A 176 0.16 15.63 -8.29
N ALA A 177 -0.40 16.63 -8.96
CA ALA A 177 -0.90 16.51 -10.33
C ALA A 177 0.24 16.19 -11.31
N ASP A 178 1.38 16.86 -11.16
CA ASP A 178 2.55 16.69 -12.03
C ASP A 178 3.19 15.30 -11.89
N ILE A 179 3.12 14.69 -10.71
CA ILE A 179 3.70 13.36 -10.45
C ILE A 179 2.64 12.27 -10.16
N LYS A 180 1.38 12.47 -10.60
CA LYS A 180 0.25 11.55 -10.33
C LYS A 180 0.55 10.10 -10.72
N GLY A 181 1.28 9.90 -11.82
CA GLY A 181 1.69 8.57 -12.30
C GLY A 181 2.58 7.78 -11.31
N LYS A 182 3.23 8.46 -10.35
CA LYS A 182 4.05 7.83 -9.32
C LYS A 182 3.26 7.46 -8.05
N LYS A 183 1.97 7.80 -8.00
CA LYS A 183 1.08 7.54 -6.85
C LYS A 183 1.68 8.01 -5.51
N PRO A 184 1.98 9.31 -5.38
CA PRO A 184 2.57 9.85 -4.15
C PRO A 184 1.57 9.82 -2.99
N LEU A 185 2.09 9.76 -1.76
CA LEU A 185 1.29 9.99 -0.55
C LEU A 185 1.15 11.51 -0.33
N LEU A 186 -0.08 11.96 -0.01
CA LEU A 186 -0.38 13.37 0.24
C LEU A 186 -0.41 13.64 1.74
N TYR A 187 0.58 14.39 2.23
CA TYR A 187 0.66 14.86 3.60
C TYR A 187 0.44 16.38 3.63
N ALA A 188 -0.64 16.91 4.23
CA ALA A 188 -1.73 16.17 4.85
C ALA A 188 -3.08 16.88 4.73
N ALA A 189 -4.14 16.07 4.70
CA ALA A 189 -5.49 16.55 4.93
C ALA A 189 -5.63 17.06 6.37
N THR A 190 -6.03 18.32 6.52
CA THR A 190 -6.38 18.95 7.80
C THR A 190 -7.89 19.17 7.88
N LYS A 191 -8.37 19.68 9.02
CA LYS A 191 -9.80 20.02 9.19
C LYS A 191 -10.31 20.98 8.11
N ASP A 192 -9.45 21.83 7.56
CA ASP A 192 -9.83 22.86 6.61
C ASP A 192 -9.53 22.46 5.15
N SER A 193 -8.70 21.43 4.91
CA SER A 193 -8.27 21.02 3.57
C SER A 193 -8.73 19.63 3.13
N TRP A 194 -9.35 18.85 4.03
CA TRP A 194 -9.69 17.43 3.77
C TRP A 194 -10.59 17.24 2.55
N GLU A 195 -11.56 18.11 2.30
CA GLU A 195 -12.51 17.96 1.19
C GLU A 195 -11.80 18.13 -0.16
N LYS A 196 -10.96 19.15 -0.26
CA LYS A 196 -10.18 19.46 -1.46
C LYS A 196 -9.14 18.37 -1.75
N ILE A 197 -8.39 17.95 -0.73
CA ILE A 197 -7.37 16.89 -0.87
C ILE A 197 -8.05 15.53 -1.14
N GLY A 198 -9.14 15.23 -0.44
CA GLY A 198 -9.90 13.99 -0.61
C GLY A 198 -10.49 13.86 -2.01
N THR A 199 -11.06 14.93 -2.55
CA THR A 199 -11.62 14.95 -3.92
C THR A 199 -10.56 14.67 -4.97
N PHE A 200 -9.32 15.17 -4.77
CA PHE A 200 -8.22 14.91 -5.68
C PHE A 200 -7.66 13.47 -5.56
N ALA A 201 -7.66 12.91 -4.36
CA ALA A 201 -7.04 11.62 -4.05
C ALA A 201 -7.85 10.39 -4.50
N VAL A 202 -9.13 10.56 -4.85
CA VAL A 202 -10.04 9.52 -5.35
C VAL A 202 -9.88 9.34 -6.86
#